data_AF-A0A7W6S3R7-F1
#
_entry.id   AF-A0A7W6S3R7-F1
#
_cell.length_a   1.000
_cell.length_b   1.000
_cell.length_c   1.000
_cell.angle_alpha   90.00
_cell.angle_beta   90.00
_cell.angle_gamma   90.00
#
_symmetry.space_group_name_H-M   'P 1'
#
loop_
_entity.id
_entity.type
_entity.pdbx_description
1 polymer ?
#
loop_
_entity_poly.entity_id
_entity_poly.type
_entity_poly.pdbx_seq_one_letter_code
_entity_poly.pdbx_strand_id
1 'polypeptide(L)'
;MTAPRGIRNHNPGNIERGAPWQGLAEPDEMTPVQRMEDRFAVFKAPEWGIRAIARVLITYQDKHGLRTVRDMLNRWAPPVENDTGAYVERVARDMGVSPDTEINVHCYDPARLMVEAIIAHENGQQPYPNDVIDRGLMLAGIEPPKVVHQPPLSPGPKPFPPSEEDPDERAHLVATLPAALADIERQAGALKDRVRRLLT
;
A
#
# COMPACT_ATOMS: atom_id res chain seq x y z
N MET A 1 -2.24 5.29 -25.55
CA MET A 1 -3.17 4.32 -24.94
C MET A 1 -4.14 5.10 -24.06
N THR A 2 -5.42 4.74 -24.04
CA THR A 2 -6.42 5.36 -23.15
C THR A 2 -6.31 4.74 -21.75
N ALA A 3 -6.44 5.55 -20.70
CA ALA A 3 -6.43 5.06 -19.32
C ALA A 3 -7.56 4.01 -19.09
N PRO A 4 -7.35 3.03 -18.18
CA PRO A 4 -8.39 2.07 -17.79
C PRO A 4 -9.69 2.75 -17.33
N ARG A 5 -10.83 2.07 -17.47
CA ARG A 5 -12.16 2.61 -17.12
C ARG A 5 -12.21 3.15 -15.70
N GLY A 6 -11.72 2.39 -14.71
CA GLY A 6 -11.75 2.81 -13.31
C GLY A 6 -10.99 4.11 -13.08
N ILE A 7 -9.78 4.23 -13.65
CA ILE A 7 -8.99 5.46 -13.60
C ILE A 7 -9.71 6.63 -14.30
N ARG A 8 -10.23 6.41 -15.51
CA ARG A 8 -10.97 7.42 -16.28
C ARG A 8 -12.22 7.92 -15.53
N ASN A 9 -12.93 7.05 -14.83
CA ASN A 9 -14.17 7.39 -14.13
C ASN A 9 -13.92 7.93 -12.70
N HIS A 10 -12.65 8.11 -12.31
CA HIS A 10 -12.25 8.37 -10.92
C HIS A 10 -12.81 7.33 -9.93
N ASN A 11 -13.03 6.12 -10.41
CA ASN A 11 -13.64 5.01 -9.70
C ASN A 11 -12.68 3.81 -9.77
N PRO A 12 -11.55 3.86 -9.06
CA PRO A 12 -10.50 2.88 -9.25
C PRO A 12 -10.84 1.49 -8.71
N GLY A 13 -11.93 1.35 -7.95
CA GLY A 13 -12.46 0.06 -7.52
C GLY A 13 -13.54 -0.52 -8.44
N ASN A 14 -13.85 0.13 -9.58
CA ASN A 14 -14.98 -0.23 -10.43
C ASN A 14 -16.29 -0.43 -9.64
N ILE A 15 -16.59 0.48 -8.71
CA ILE A 15 -17.79 0.40 -7.87
C ILE A 15 -19.03 0.71 -8.72
N GLU A 16 -20.03 -0.16 -8.67
CA GLU A 16 -21.29 0.04 -9.39
C GLU A 16 -22.06 1.26 -8.84
N ARG A 17 -22.84 1.89 -9.72
CA ARG A 17 -23.78 2.94 -9.28
C ARG A 17 -24.97 2.33 -8.53
N GLY A 18 -25.76 3.18 -7.88
CA GLY A 18 -27.02 2.80 -7.23
C GLY A 18 -27.08 3.09 -5.74
N ALA A 19 -25.93 3.20 -5.07
CA ALA A 19 -25.86 3.75 -3.73
C ALA A 19 -25.61 5.28 -3.77
N PRO A 20 -26.06 6.04 -2.76
CA PRO A 20 -25.84 7.48 -2.67
C PRO A 20 -24.40 7.78 -2.25
N TRP A 21 -23.45 7.47 -3.12
CA TRP A 21 -22.04 7.70 -2.86
C TRP A 21 -21.74 9.19 -2.73
N GLN A 22 -20.89 9.55 -1.77
CA GLN A 22 -20.39 10.92 -1.68
C GLN A 22 -19.36 11.17 -2.78
N GLY A 23 -19.42 12.36 -3.39
CA GLY A 23 -18.47 12.78 -4.42
C GLY A 23 -18.75 12.22 -5.82
N LEU A 24 -19.96 11.71 -6.06
CA LEU A 24 -20.44 11.48 -7.42
C LEU A 24 -20.32 12.77 -8.23
N ALA A 25 -19.88 12.64 -9.48
CA ALA A 25 -19.81 13.75 -10.41
C ALA A 25 -21.22 14.10 -10.91
N GLU A 26 -21.51 15.38 -11.04
CA GLU A 26 -22.67 15.88 -11.78
C GLU A 26 -22.38 15.87 -13.29
N PRO A 27 -23.42 15.89 -14.17
CA PRO A 27 -23.23 15.77 -15.62
C PRO A 27 -22.29 16.81 -16.26
N ASP A 28 -22.19 18.00 -15.67
CA ASP A 28 -21.32 19.11 -16.06
C ASP A 28 -19.88 18.95 -15.57
N GLU A 29 -19.65 18.19 -14.51
CA GLU A 29 -18.31 17.79 -14.04
C GLU A 29 -17.73 16.62 -14.86
N MET A 30 -18.57 15.92 -15.63
CA MET A 30 -18.17 14.75 -16.42
C MET A 30 -17.63 15.11 -17.81
N THR A 31 -16.61 14.38 -18.25
CA THR A 31 -16.20 14.32 -19.66
C THR A 31 -17.28 13.66 -20.53
N PRO A 32 -17.29 13.89 -21.86
CA PRO A 32 -18.22 13.20 -22.76
C PRO A 32 -18.18 11.66 -22.66
N VAL A 33 -16.99 11.09 -22.43
CA VAL A 33 -16.82 9.63 -22.28
C VAL A 33 -17.37 9.14 -20.94
N GLN A 34 -17.18 9.90 -19.86
CA GLN A 34 -17.76 9.56 -18.56
C GLN A 34 -19.29 9.62 -18.57
N ARG A 35 -19.90 10.54 -19.33
CA ARG A 35 -21.37 10.59 -19.48
C ARG A 35 -21.97 9.38 -20.18
N MET A 36 -21.16 8.60 -20.89
CA MET A 36 -21.59 7.35 -21.52
C MET A 36 -21.51 6.15 -20.55
N GLU A 37 -21.00 6.33 -19.33
CA GLU A 37 -20.95 5.28 -18.32
C GLU A 37 -22.35 4.99 -17.74
N ASP A 38 -22.81 3.75 -17.88
CA ASP A 38 -24.15 3.31 -17.50
C ASP A 38 -24.16 2.38 -16.27
N ARG A 39 -23.08 1.63 -16.02
CA ARG A 39 -23.00 0.63 -14.94
C ARG A 39 -22.25 1.11 -13.72
N PHE A 40 -21.15 1.83 -13.91
CA PHE A 40 -20.28 2.21 -12.80
C PHE A 40 -20.54 3.63 -12.31
N ALA A 41 -20.20 3.89 -11.05
CA ALA A 41 -20.17 5.25 -10.52
C ALA A 41 -19.08 6.07 -11.22
N VAL A 42 -19.34 7.35 -11.42
CA VAL A 42 -18.34 8.34 -11.85
C VAL A 42 -18.18 9.34 -10.72
N PHE A 43 -16.95 9.55 -10.27
CA PHE A 43 -16.65 10.47 -9.18
C PHE A 43 -16.02 11.76 -9.69
N LYS A 44 -16.22 12.85 -8.97
CA LYS A 44 -15.66 14.16 -9.33
C LYS A 44 -14.13 14.22 -9.22
N ALA A 45 -13.54 13.38 -8.35
CA ALA A 45 -12.09 13.24 -8.21
C ALA A 45 -11.72 11.83 -7.70
N PRO A 46 -10.49 11.34 -7.96
CA PRO A 46 -10.05 9.99 -7.56
C PRO A 46 -10.18 9.70 -6.07
N GLU A 47 -9.94 10.71 -5.22
CA GLU A 47 -10.06 10.60 -3.76
C GLU A 47 -11.44 10.08 -3.33
N TRP A 48 -12.50 10.45 -4.05
CA TRP A 48 -13.87 10.01 -3.76
C TRP A 48 -14.11 8.55 -4.13
N GLY A 49 -13.51 8.07 -5.22
CA GLY A 49 -13.53 6.65 -5.58
C GLY A 49 -12.71 5.80 -4.61
N ILE A 50 -11.55 6.28 -4.19
CA ILE A 50 -10.70 5.64 -3.17
C ILE A 50 -11.45 5.56 -1.83
N ARG A 51 -12.07 6.67 -1.43
CA ARG A 51 -12.98 6.71 -0.27
C ARG A 51 -14.08 5.65 -0.38
N ALA A 52 -14.71 5.51 -1.55
CA ALA A 52 -15.77 4.55 -1.74
C ALA A 52 -15.29 3.10 -1.54
N ILE A 53 -14.07 2.75 -1.99
CA ILE A 53 -13.45 1.44 -1.70
C ILE A 53 -13.34 1.25 -0.18
N ALA A 54 -12.73 2.22 0.53
CA ALA A 54 -12.55 2.14 1.97
C ALA A 54 -13.89 2.00 2.72
N ARG A 55 -14.93 2.73 2.31
CA ARG A 55 -16.27 2.63 2.93
C ARG A 55 -16.94 1.28 2.70
N VAL A 56 -16.72 0.64 1.55
CA VAL A 56 -17.20 -0.73 1.31
C VAL A 56 -16.48 -1.70 2.24
N LEU A 57 -15.15 -1.62 2.36
CA LEU A 57 -14.37 -2.49 3.25
C LEU A 57 -14.75 -2.32 4.73
N ILE A 58 -14.93 -1.08 5.18
CA ILE A 58 -15.45 -0.77 6.53
C ILE A 58 -16.83 -1.43 6.72
N THR A 59 -17.72 -1.30 5.73
CA THR A 59 -19.05 -1.91 5.79
C THR A 59 -18.97 -3.43 5.88
N TYR A 60 -18.00 -4.07 5.22
CA TYR A 60 -17.76 -5.51 5.31
C TYR A 60 -17.38 -5.93 6.73
N GLN A 61 -16.53 -5.17 7.42
CA GLN A 61 -16.21 -5.46 8.82
C GLN A 61 -17.41 -5.21 9.73
N ASP A 62 -18.01 -4.03 9.64
CA ASP A 62 -18.97 -3.55 10.62
C ASP A 62 -20.31 -4.29 10.53
N LYS A 63 -20.79 -4.56 9.30
CA LYS A 63 -22.11 -5.16 9.08
C LYS A 63 -22.09 -6.65 8.82
N HIS A 64 -20.97 -7.17 8.32
CA HIS A 64 -20.87 -8.56 7.88
C HIS A 64 -19.83 -9.36 8.67
N GLY A 65 -19.05 -8.71 9.55
CA GLY A 65 -18.06 -9.39 10.38
C GLY A 65 -16.87 -9.95 9.61
N LEU A 66 -16.68 -9.55 8.35
CA LEU A 66 -15.62 -10.08 7.49
C LEU A 66 -14.29 -9.47 7.91
N ARG A 67 -13.33 -10.30 8.31
CA ARG A 67 -12.06 -9.84 8.88
C ARG A 67 -10.83 -10.31 8.13
N THR A 68 -10.97 -11.17 7.13
CA THR A 68 -9.85 -11.71 6.38
C THR A 68 -9.83 -11.15 4.95
N VAL A 69 -8.66 -11.20 4.31
CA VAL A 69 -8.53 -10.83 2.88
C VAL A 69 -9.44 -11.71 2.03
N ARG A 70 -9.48 -13.03 2.32
CA ARG A 70 -10.33 -14.00 1.63
C ARG A 70 -11.80 -13.63 1.70
N ASP A 71 -12.32 -13.35 2.89
CA ASP A 71 -13.75 -13.04 3.08
C ASP A 71 -14.15 -11.75 2.37
N MET A 72 -13.35 -10.70 2.56
CA MET A 72 -13.63 -9.39 1.98
C MET A 72 -13.61 -9.44 0.44
N LEU A 73 -12.64 -10.14 -0.16
CA LEU A 73 -12.53 -10.21 -1.62
C LEU A 73 -13.53 -11.19 -2.25
N ASN A 74 -13.86 -12.29 -1.59
CA ASN A 74 -14.96 -13.16 -2.03
C ASN A 74 -16.30 -12.41 -2.06
N ARG A 75 -16.48 -11.42 -1.18
CA ARG A 75 -17.64 -10.53 -1.23
C ARG A 75 -17.49 -9.42 -2.28
N TRP A 76 -16.28 -8.88 -2.45
CA TRP A 76 -15.98 -7.83 -3.44
C TRP A 76 -16.21 -8.31 -4.88
N ALA A 77 -15.71 -9.50 -5.21
CA ALA A 77 -15.84 -10.12 -6.53
C ALA A 77 -16.19 -11.61 -6.36
N PRO A 78 -17.48 -11.95 -6.21
CA PRO A 78 -17.91 -13.33 -6.01
C PRO A 78 -17.47 -14.27 -7.14
N PRO A 79 -17.14 -15.53 -6.83
CA PRO A 79 -16.74 -16.53 -7.82
C PRO A 79 -17.96 -16.97 -8.63
N VAL A 80 -18.31 -16.21 -9.66
CA VAL A 80 -19.28 -16.68 -10.66
C VAL A 80 -18.54 -17.30 -11.85
N GLU A 81 -17.35 -16.79 -12.23
CA GLU A 81 -16.53 -17.34 -13.33
C GLU A 81 -14.99 -17.15 -13.19
N ASN A 82 -14.48 -16.64 -12.07
CA ASN A 82 -13.04 -16.36 -11.88
C ASN A 82 -12.41 -17.22 -10.78
N ASP A 83 -11.13 -17.55 -10.94
CA ASP A 83 -10.28 -18.10 -9.88
C ASP A 83 -10.07 -17.01 -8.81
N THR A 84 -11.07 -16.84 -7.96
CA THR A 84 -11.07 -15.86 -6.87
C THR A 84 -9.93 -16.15 -5.88
N GLY A 85 -9.40 -17.38 -5.89
CA GLY A 85 -8.15 -17.74 -5.22
C GLY A 85 -6.99 -16.88 -5.69
N ALA A 86 -6.78 -16.73 -7.00
CA ALA A 86 -5.67 -15.92 -7.52
C ALA A 86 -5.76 -14.43 -7.11
N TYR A 87 -6.96 -13.87 -7.03
CA TYR A 87 -7.14 -12.50 -6.54
C TYR A 87 -6.81 -12.39 -5.04
N VAL A 88 -7.34 -13.32 -4.24
CA VAL A 88 -7.07 -13.40 -2.80
C VAL A 88 -5.58 -13.54 -2.52
N GLU A 89 -4.91 -14.50 -3.17
CA GLU A 89 -3.47 -14.73 -2.99
C GLU A 89 -2.64 -13.52 -3.42
N ARG A 90 -3.03 -12.87 -4.53
CA ARG A 90 -2.34 -11.66 -5.01
C ARG A 90 -2.41 -10.53 -3.99
N VAL A 91 -3.60 -10.24 -3.48
CA VAL A 91 -3.80 -9.14 -2.52
C VAL A 91 -3.15 -9.48 -1.18
N ALA A 92 -3.31 -10.71 -0.68
CA ALA A 92 -2.69 -11.14 0.56
C ALA A 92 -1.16 -11.01 0.51
N ARG A 93 -0.54 -11.42 -0.61
CA ARG A 93 0.90 -11.24 -0.85
C ARG A 93 1.31 -9.78 -0.90
N ASP A 94 0.58 -8.94 -1.62
CA ASP A 94 0.89 -7.52 -1.75
C ASP A 94 0.73 -6.78 -0.38
N MET A 95 -0.14 -7.29 0.50
CA MET A 95 -0.29 -6.85 1.89
C MET A 95 0.71 -7.46 2.88
N GLY A 96 1.44 -8.52 2.50
CA GLY A 96 2.36 -9.24 3.37
C GLY A 96 1.70 -10.07 4.48
N VAL A 97 0.47 -10.52 4.29
CA VAL A 97 -0.30 -11.33 5.26
C VAL A 97 -0.77 -12.65 4.66
N SER A 98 -1.21 -13.60 5.50
CA SER A 98 -1.93 -14.78 5.01
C SER A 98 -3.34 -14.36 4.57
N PRO A 99 -3.94 -14.99 3.53
CA PRO A 99 -5.33 -14.76 3.14
C PRO A 99 -6.36 -14.81 4.28
N ASP A 100 -6.07 -15.64 5.28
CA ASP A 100 -6.94 -15.95 6.42
C ASP A 100 -6.51 -15.21 7.71
N THR A 101 -5.49 -14.34 7.64
CA THR A 101 -5.12 -13.47 8.76
C THR A 101 -6.20 -12.42 8.96
N GLU A 102 -6.63 -12.22 10.21
CA GLU A 102 -7.52 -11.12 10.56
C GLU A 102 -6.81 -9.76 10.39
N ILE A 103 -7.46 -8.86 9.67
CA ILE A 103 -7.04 -7.49 9.44
C ILE A 103 -8.10 -6.53 9.97
N ASN A 104 -7.67 -5.31 10.30
CA ASN A 104 -8.56 -4.23 10.70
C ASN A 104 -8.42 -3.06 9.72
N VAL A 105 -9.42 -2.86 8.85
CA VAL A 105 -9.42 -1.76 7.86
C VAL A 105 -9.87 -0.42 8.46
N HIS A 106 -10.18 -0.37 9.75
CA HIS A 106 -10.23 0.91 10.47
C HIS A 106 -8.84 1.44 10.81
N CYS A 107 -7.80 0.58 10.77
CA CYS A 107 -6.42 0.99 10.89
C CYS A 107 -5.86 1.42 9.53
N TYR A 108 -4.99 2.43 9.53
CA TYR A 108 -4.44 3.01 8.31
C TYR A 108 -3.66 2.00 7.45
N ASP A 109 -2.68 1.29 8.01
CA ASP A 109 -1.81 0.42 7.20
C ASP A 109 -2.59 -0.71 6.49
N PRO A 110 -3.45 -1.51 7.17
CA PRO A 110 -4.22 -2.54 6.48
C PRO A 110 -5.19 -1.97 5.45
N ALA A 111 -5.84 -0.83 5.74
CA ALA A 111 -6.75 -0.20 4.80
C ALA A 111 -6.02 0.30 3.54
N ARG A 112 -4.89 0.98 3.73
CA ARG A 112 -4.07 1.51 2.64
C ARG A 112 -3.59 0.39 1.72
N LEU A 113 -2.95 -0.63 2.29
CA LEU A 113 -2.41 -1.76 1.52
C LEU A 113 -3.52 -2.48 0.74
N MET A 114 -4.67 -2.71 1.38
CA MET A 114 -5.79 -3.37 0.73
C MET A 114 -6.40 -2.53 -0.40
N VAL A 115 -6.58 -1.23 -0.18
CA VAL A 115 -7.07 -0.30 -1.20
C VAL A 115 -6.12 -0.24 -2.40
N GLU A 116 -4.82 -0.09 -2.18
CA GLU A 116 -3.82 -0.08 -3.26
C GLU A 116 -3.82 -1.38 -4.06
N ALA A 117 -3.91 -2.53 -3.38
CA ALA A 117 -3.94 -3.83 -4.02
C ALA A 117 -5.22 -4.05 -4.86
N ILE A 118 -6.39 -3.61 -4.37
CA ILE A 118 -7.65 -3.62 -5.14
C ILE A 118 -7.49 -2.75 -6.40
N ILE A 119 -7.00 -1.53 -6.26
CA ILE A 119 -6.82 -0.61 -7.40
C ILE A 119 -5.89 -1.23 -8.45
N ALA A 120 -4.76 -1.79 -8.00
CA ALA A 120 -3.79 -2.45 -8.87
C ALA A 120 -4.40 -3.63 -9.62
N HIS A 121 -5.22 -4.43 -8.95
CA HIS A 121 -5.91 -5.57 -9.58
C HIS A 121 -6.95 -5.09 -10.61
N GLU A 122 -7.83 -4.16 -10.22
CA GLU A 122 -8.95 -3.68 -11.03
C GLU A 122 -8.52 -2.93 -12.31
N ASN A 123 -7.36 -2.28 -12.27
CA ASN A 123 -6.89 -1.43 -13.37
C ASN A 123 -5.61 -1.93 -14.02
N GLY A 124 -5.02 -3.03 -13.52
CA GLY A 124 -3.68 -3.49 -13.90
C GLY A 124 -2.54 -2.57 -13.43
N GLN A 125 -2.86 -1.50 -12.70
CA GLN A 125 -1.94 -0.50 -12.18
C GLN A 125 -2.56 0.26 -11.02
N GLN A 126 -1.72 0.73 -10.10
CA GLN A 126 -2.05 1.76 -9.13
C GLN A 126 -1.25 3.01 -9.56
N PRO A 127 -1.90 4.03 -10.16
CA PRO A 127 -1.19 5.21 -10.68
C PRO A 127 -1.25 6.40 -9.72
N TYR A 128 -1.90 6.26 -8.55
CA TYR A 128 -2.17 7.39 -7.67
C TYR A 128 -1.00 7.64 -6.72
N PRO A 129 -0.55 8.89 -6.58
CA PRO A 129 0.44 9.23 -5.57
C PRO A 129 -0.11 9.03 -4.15
N ASN A 130 0.80 8.91 -3.18
CA ASN A 130 0.45 8.63 -1.78
C ASN A 130 -0.57 9.63 -1.22
N ASP A 131 -0.46 10.92 -1.54
CA ASP A 131 -1.34 11.97 -1.03
C ASP A 131 -2.80 11.81 -1.52
N VAL A 132 -3.01 11.29 -2.72
CA VAL A 132 -4.35 11.00 -3.24
C VAL A 132 -4.97 9.79 -2.53
N ILE A 133 -4.16 8.76 -2.25
CA ILE A 133 -4.59 7.61 -1.45
C ILE A 133 -4.94 8.04 -0.02
N ASP A 134 -4.07 8.84 0.60
CA ASP A 134 -4.25 9.35 1.96
C ASP A 134 -5.51 10.20 2.06
N ARG A 135 -5.72 11.12 1.11
CA ARG A 135 -6.95 11.92 1.08
C ARG A 135 -8.20 11.05 0.98
N GLY A 136 -8.20 10.01 0.16
CA GLY A 136 -9.32 9.08 0.06
C GLY A 136 -9.60 8.33 1.36
N LEU A 137 -8.55 7.87 2.05
CA LEU A 137 -8.66 7.22 3.36
C LEU A 137 -9.15 8.18 4.46
N MET A 138 -8.62 9.40 4.51
CA MET A 138 -9.06 10.44 5.45
C MET A 138 -10.55 10.78 5.26
N LEU A 139 -11.02 10.91 4.01
CA LEU A 139 -12.45 11.12 3.71
C LEU A 139 -13.33 9.94 4.15
N ALA A 140 -12.75 8.75 4.38
CA ALA A 140 -13.44 7.59 4.92
C ALA A 140 -13.40 7.51 6.46
N GLY A 141 -12.63 8.39 7.11
CA GLY A 141 -12.40 8.43 8.56
C GLY A 141 -11.14 7.68 9.02
N ILE A 142 -10.26 7.30 8.09
CA ILE A 142 -9.02 6.56 8.36
C ILE A 142 -7.86 7.54 8.23
N GLU A 143 -7.33 7.98 9.36
CA GLU A 143 -6.24 8.97 9.40
C GLU A 143 -4.87 8.28 9.25
N PRO A 144 -3.96 8.82 8.42
CA PRO A 144 -2.57 8.38 8.45
C PRO A 144 -1.97 8.59 9.85
N PRO A 145 -1.01 7.74 10.26
CA PRO A 145 -0.28 7.97 11.50
C PRO A 145 0.30 9.38 11.44
N LYS A 146 0.04 10.17 12.49
CA LYS A 146 0.64 11.50 12.61
C LYS A 146 2.13 11.31 12.46
N VAL A 147 2.72 11.90 11.42
CA VAL A 147 4.17 12.06 11.35
C VAL A 147 4.49 12.89 12.58
N VAL A 148 4.97 12.22 13.62
CA VAL A 148 5.62 12.90 14.72
C VAL A 148 6.83 13.49 14.06
N HIS A 149 6.74 14.77 13.69
CA HIS A 149 7.93 15.58 13.56
C HIS A 149 8.55 15.47 14.96
N GLN A 150 9.47 14.51 15.12
CA GLN A 150 10.57 14.77 16.02
C GLN A 150 11.04 16.15 15.58
N PRO A 151 11.03 17.16 16.48
CA PRO A 151 11.82 18.36 16.22
C PRO A 151 13.17 17.84 15.73
N PRO A 152 13.82 18.48 14.74
CA PRO A 152 15.18 18.08 14.38
C PRO A 152 15.91 17.85 15.69
N LEU A 153 16.45 16.63 15.90
CA LEU A 153 17.22 16.31 17.09
C LEU A 153 18.02 17.56 17.38
N SER A 154 17.75 18.23 18.51
CA SER A 154 18.55 19.39 18.93
C SER A 154 19.97 18.99 18.61
N PRO A 155 20.73 19.77 17.81
CA PRO A 155 22.03 19.33 17.35
C PRO A 155 22.71 18.75 18.58
N GLY A 156 23.01 17.44 18.51
CA GLY A 156 23.61 16.75 19.63
C GLY A 156 24.77 17.61 20.14
N PRO A 157 25.07 17.58 21.46
CA PRO A 157 26.11 18.45 22.02
C PRO A 157 27.27 18.52 21.04
N LYS A 158 27.62 19.73 20.60
CA LYS A 158 28.66 19.95 19.58
C LYS A 158 29.78 18.96 19.86
N PRO A 159 30.25 18.18 18.86
CA PRO A 159 31.34 17.26 19.10
C PRO A 159 32.41 18.04 19.84
N PHE A 160 32.86 17.49 20.98
CA PHE A 160 33.99 18.06 21.70
C PHE A 160 35.08 18.32 20.66
N PRO A 161 35.79 19.47 20.74
CA PRO A 161 36.97 19.64 19.89
C PRO A 161 37.83 18.38 20.07
N PRO A 162 38.37 17.79 18.99
CA PRO A 162 39.09 16.54 19.10
C PRO A 162 40.18 16.72 20.15
N SER A 163 40.02 16.05 21.29
CA SER A 163 41.14 15.74 22.16
C SER A 163 42.07 14.91 21.30
N GLU A 164 43.34 15.32 21.24
CA GLU A 164 44.41 14.64 20.51
C GLU A 164 44.25 13.11 20.66
N GLU A 165 43.75 12.45 19.60
CA GLU A 165 43.50 11.01 19.61
C GLU A 165 44.84 10.29 19.78
N ASP A 166 44.89 9.38 20.75
CA ASP A 166 46.07 8.57 21.05
C ASP A 166 46.50 7.76 19.81
N PRO A 167 47.73 7.97 19.29
CA PRO A 167 48.20 7.27 18.09
C PRO A 167 48.18 5.74 18.20
N ASP A 168 48.18 5.18 19.41
CA ASP A 168 48.11 3.73 19.62
C ASP A 168 46.70 3.16 19.36
N GLU A 169 45.64 3.93 19.57
CA GLU A 169 44.25 3.51 19.33
C GLU A 169 43.95 3.42 17.82
N ARG A 170 44.50 4.35 17.04
CA ARG A 170 44.43 4.33 15.58
C ARG A 170 45.16 3.14 14.96
N ALA A 171 46.31 2.74 15.52
CA ALA A 171 47.06 1.59 15.04
C ALA A 171 46.28 0.28 15.24
N HIS A 172 45.54 0.14 16.35
CA HIS A 172 44.74 -1.06 16.64
C HIS A 172 43.52 -1.20 15.70
N LEU A 173 42.84 -0.09 15.39
CA LEU A 173 41.70 -0.08 14.46
C LEU A 173 42.12 -0.42 13.03
N VAL A 174 43.24 0.13 12.57
CA VAL A 174 43.76 -0.14 11.22
C VAL A 174 44.25 -1.59 11.07
N ALA A 175 44.77 -2.20 12.14
CA ALA A 175 45.25 -3.58 12.13
C ALA A 175 44.13 -4.65 12.05
N THR A 176 42.90 -4.32 12.48
CA THR A 176 41.78 -5.28 12.56
C THR A 176 40.85 -5.25 11.35
N LEU A 177 40.92 -4.18 10.54
CA LEU A 177 40.16 -3.99 9.30
C LEU A 177 40.29 -5.13 8.27
N PRO A 178 41.47 -5.72 8.00
CA PRO A 178 41.61 -6.80 7.03
C PRO A 178 40.85 -8.08 7.43
N ALA A 179 40.80 -8.38 8.73
CA ALA A 179 40.11 -9.57 9.24
C ALA A 179 38.58 -9.42 9.15
N ALA A 180 38.06 -8.23 9.49
CA ALA A 180 36.65 -7.91 9.37
C ALA A 180 36.17 -7.96 7.90
N LEU A 181 36.99 -7.48 6.96
CA LEU A 181 36.67 -7.53 5.54
C LEU A 181 36.62 -8.97 5.01
N ALA A 182 37.56 -9.83 5.43
CA ALA A 182 37.58 -11.24 5.05
C ALA A 182 36.36 -12.03 5.56
N ASP A 183 35.83 -11.68 6.73
CA ASP A 183 34.59 -12.28 7.25
C ASP A 183 33.35 -11.87 6.46
N ILE A 184 33.27 -10.61 6.05
CA ILE A 184 32.19 -10.11 5.21
C ILE A 184 32.18 -10.81 3.84
N GLU A 185 33.35 -10.99 3.23
CA GLU A 185 33.48 -11.67 1.95
C GLU A 185 33.10 -13.17 2.04
N ARG A 186 33.48 -13.85 3.14
CA ARG A 186 33.05 -15.23 3.41
C ARG A 186 31.53 -15.35 3.56
N GLN A 187 30.91 -14.43 4.30
CA GLN A 187 29.45 -14.42 4.50
C GLN A 187 28.71 -14.17 3.20
N ALA A 188 29.21 -13.24 2.36
CA ALA A 188 28.64 -12.96 1.05
C ALA A 188 28.76 -14.17 0.09
N GLY A 189 29.87 -14.90 0.13
CA GLY A 189 30.05 -16.14 -0.64
C GLY A 189 29.07 -17.23 -0.23
N ALA A 190 28.95 -17.51 1.07
CA ALA A 190 28.03 -18.52 1.60
C ALA A 190 26.56 -18.21 1.27
N LEU A 191 26.18 -16.94 1.24
CA LEU A 191 24.84 -16.51 0.85
C LEU A 191 24.56 -16.76 -0.64
N LYS A 192 25.52 -16.46 -1.53
CA LYS A 192 25.39 -16.72 -2.97
C LYS A 192 25.21 -18.21 -3.28
N ASP A 193 25.94 -19.08 -2.58
CA ASP A 193 25.81 -20.54 -2.76
C ASP A 193 24.48 -21.09 -2.25
N ARG A 194 23.94 -20.53 -1.15
CA ARG A 194 22.59 -20.87 -0.67
C ARG A 194 21.51 -20.46 -1.66
N VAL A 195 21.62 -19.26 -2.24
CA VAL A 195 20.69 -18.80 -3.28
C VAL A 195 20.77 -19.69 -4.52
N ARG A 196 21.96 -20.10 -4.95
CA ARG A 196 22.14 -20.99 -6.11
C ARG A 196 21.49 -22.36 -5.92
N ARG A 197 21.60 -22.95 -4.72
CA ARG A 197 20.98 -24.25 -4.38
C ARG A 197 19.45 -24.20 -4.27
N LEU A 198 18.86 -23.02 -4.10
CA LEU A 198 17.40 -22.85 -4.08
C LEU A 198 16.81 -22.66 -5.49
N LEU A 199 17.66 -22.45 -6.50
CA LEU A 199 17.28 -22.16 -7.88
C LEU A 199 17.59 -23.33 -8.85
N THR A 200 18.01 -24.48 -8.33
CA THR A 200 18.27 -25.74 -9.05
C THR A 200 17.52 -26.87 -8.38
#